data_AF-A0A536FMV3-F1
#
_entry.id   AF-A0A536FMV3-F1
#
_cell.length_a   1.000
_cell.length_b   1.000
_cell.length_c   1.000
_cell.angle_alpha   90.00
_cell.angle_beta   90.00
_cell.angle_gamma   90.00
#
_symmetry.space_group_name_H-M   'P 1'
#
loop_
_entity.id
_entity.type
_entity.pdbx_description
1 polymer ?
#
loop_
_entity_poly.entity_id
_entity_poly.type
_entity_poly.pdbx_seq_one_letter_code
_entity_poly.pdbx_strand_id
1 'polypeptide(L)'
;MRPTLFKWRKYEDELSRRYEVIDHASQDADGFITIAGGKLSMYRLMAEETSDAVCRKLGHQVASTTASRPLPGNESDPEPPAELAARCGISALAAMKLQSRHGTNAEKVLDEGGTSRILCRCEPVTEAELVYAARREQVRTLADAFRRVGVAAGPCAGAACILRTAEVIGRELGWSASQRFDAAREFVRGAWLGRAPVLNQAGWAQEELAQGAMRGLMGFDGSR
;
A
#
# COMPACT_ATOMS: atom_id res chain seq x y z
N MET A 1 -7.49 -13.73 7.30
CA MET A 1 -7.41 -15.17 6.95
C MET A 1 -5.95 -15.55 6.78
N ARG A 2 -5.48 -16.62 7.43
CA ARG A 2 -4.12 -17.15 7.26
C ARG A 2 -4.15 -18.29 6.23
N PRO A 3 -3.29 -18.30 5.19
CA PRO A 3 -3.31 -19.34 4.17
C PRO A 3 -2.58 -20.61 4.64
N THR A 4 -2.97 -21.19 5.77
CA THR A 4 -2.28 -22.34 6.38
C THR A 4 -2.45 -23.64 5.59
N LEU A 5 -1.49 -24.54 5.72
CA LEU A 5 -1.59 -25.89 5.16
C LEU A 5 -2.69 -26.66 5.88
N PHE A 6 -3.55 -27.31 5.10
CA PHE A 6 -4.69 -28.06 5.63
C PHE A 6 -4.22 -29.24 6.49
N LYS A 7 -4.88 -29.41 7.64
CA LYS A 7 -4.75 -30.61 8.46
C LYS A 7 -6.09 -30.98 9.08
N TRP A 8 -6.50 -32.23 8.90
CA TRP A 8 -7.79 -32.72 9.40
C TRP A 8 -7.86 -32.68 10.93
N ARG A 9 -8.99 -32.25 11.48
CA ARG A 9 -9.28 -32.19 12.93
C ARG A 9 -8.24 -31.43 13.74
N LYS A 10 -7.77 -30.30 13.21
CA LYS A 10 -6.88 -29.37 13.91
C LYS A 10 -7.52 -27.99 14.01
N TYR A 11 -7.41 -27.39 15.19
CA TYR A 11 -7.78 -25.99 15.39
C TYR A 11 -6.79 -25.06 14.68
N GLU A 12 -7.23 -23.86 14.32
CA GLU A 12 -6.44 -22.90 13.52
C GLU A 12 -5.08 -22.55 14.16
N ASP A 13 -5.06 -22.43 15.49
CA ASP A 13 -3.87 -22.11 16.29
C ASP A 13 -2.85 -23.26 16.33
N GLU A 14 -3.31 -24.51 16.18
CA GLU A 14 -2.47 -25.71 16.07
C GLU A 14 -1.95 -25.98 14.64
N LEU A 15 -2.44 -25.26 13.63
CA LEU A 15 -2.00 -25.44 12.26
C LEU A 15 -0.55 -24.96 12.07
N SER A 16 0.19 -25.72 11.26
CA SER A 16 1.57 -25.39 10.92
C SER A 16 1.65 -24.04 10.20
N ARG A 17 2.68 -23.26 10.53
CA ARG A 17 3.03 -22.03 9.82
C ARG A 17 4.15 -22.22 8.79
N ARG A 18 4.44 -23.46 8.43
CA ARG A 18 5.35 -23.80 7.31
C ARG A 18 4.65 -23.52 5.98
N TYR A 19 5.44 -23.51 4.91
CA TYR A 19 4.94 -23.48 3.55
C TYR A 19 5.35 -24.75 2.82
N GLU A 20 4.68 -25.01 1.70
CA GLU A 20 5.02 -26.07 0.75
C GLU A 20 4.96 -25.51 -0.68
N VAL A 21 5.95 -25.91 -1.49
CA VAL A 21 5.95 -25.71 -2.94
C VAL A 21 5.57 -27.04 -3.58
N ILE A 22 4.43 -27.08 -4.24
CA ILE A 22 3.82 -28.30 -4.78
C ILE A 22 3.94 -28.26 -6.30
N ASP A 23 4.66 -29.22 -6.86
CA ASP A 23 4.69 -29.50 -8.30
C ASP A 23 3.60 -30.52 -8.64
N HIS A 24 2.67 -30.15 -9.50
CA HIS A 24 1.50 -30.97 -9.85
C HIS A 24 1.72 -31.88 -11.07
N ALA A 25 2.95 -32.03 -11.57
CA ALA A 25 3.24 -32.92 -12.70
C ALA A 25 2.82 -34.39 -12.47
N SER A 26 2.89 -34.89 -11.23
CA SER A 26 2.42 -36.24 -10.88
C SER A 26 0.89 -36.39 -10.85
N GLN A 27 0.16 -35.29 -10.99
CA GLN A 27 -1.30 -35.20 -10.95
C GLN A 27 -1.88 -34.80 -12.31
N ASP A 28 -1.16 -35.13 -13.40
CA ASP A 28 -1.51 -34.78 -14.79
C ASP A 28 -1.68 -33.27 -15.05
N ALA A 29 -1.06 -32.43 -14.22
CA ALA A 29 -1.08 -30.97 -14.34
C ALA A 29 0.36 -30.42 -14.43
N ASP A 30 1.12 -30.90 -15.43
CA ASP A 30 2.47 -30.43 -15.65
C ASP A 30 2.49 -28.92 -15.99
N GLY A 31 3.54 -28.23 -15.52
CA GLY A 31 3.66 -26.78 -15.57
C GLY A 31 2.89 -26.02 -14.48
N PHE A 32 2.06 -26.68 -13.69
CA PHE A 32 1.33 -26.04 -12.58
C PHE A 32 2.09 -26.22 -11.26
N ILE A 33 2.44 -25.10 -10.62
CA ILE A 33 3.15 -25.06 -9.33
C ILE A 33 2.35 -24.20 -8.35
N THR A 34 2.12 -24.72 -7.14
CA THR A 34 1.40 -24.03 -6.07
C THR A 34 2.34 -23.74 -4.90
N ILE A 35 2.21 -22.55 -4.31
CA ILE A 35 2.76 -22.24 -2.98
C ILE A 35 1.59 -22.15 -2.01
N ALA A 36 1.64 -22.94 -0.94
CA ALA A 36 0.65 -22.89 0.13
C ALA A 36 1.34 -22.70 1.49
N GLY A 37 0.69 -22.02 2.43
CA GLY A 37 1.27 -21.80 3.76
C GLY A 37 2.16 -20.56 3.86
N GLY A 38 3.03 -20.62 4.86
CA GLY A 38 4.12 -19.66 5.04
C GLY A 38 3.81 -18.47 5.94
N LYS A 39 4.86 -17.65 6.09
CA LYS A 39 4.83 -16.39 6.84
C LYS A 39 5.44 -15.31 5.97
N LEU A 40 5.06 -14.07 6.21
CA LEU A 40 5.72 -12.92 5.58
C LEU A 40 7.23 -12.94 5.85
N SER A 41 7.70 -13.36 7.02
CA SER A 41 9.14 -13.46 7.31
C SER A 41 9.91 -14.47 6.43
N MET A 42 9.22 -15.36 5.73
CA MET A 42 9.82 -16.38 4.85
C MET A 42 9.59 -16.08 3.36
N TYR A 43 8.97 -14.95 3.01
CA TYR A 43 8.51 -14.68 1.64
C TYR A 43 9.62 -14.83 0.58
N ARG A 44 10.84 -14.37 0.89
CA ARG A 44 11.98 -14.45 -0.02
C ARG A 44 12.38 -15.90 -0.31
N LEU A 45 12.47 -16.73 0.72
CA LEU A 45 12.81 -18.14 0.58
C LEU A 45 11.70 -18.91 -0.17
N MET A 46 10.43 -18.61 0.13
CA MET A 46 9.30 -19.17 -0.63
C MET A 46 9.38 -18.80 -2.11
N ALA A 47 9.69 -17.54 -2.43
CA ALA A 47 9.82 -17.07 -3.80
C ALA A 47 11.01 -17.72 -4.52
N GLU A 48 12.14 -17.89 -3.83
CA GLU A 48 13.34 -18.56 -4.33
C GLU A 48 13.04 -20.02 -4.70
N GLU A 49 12.53 -20.83 -3.77
CA GLU A 49 12.23 -22.24 -4.02
C GLU A 49 11.18 -22.45 -5.11
N THR A 50 10.20 -21.54 -5.18
CA THR A 50 9.20 -21.57 -6.26
C THR A 50 9.82 -21.24 -7.61
N SER A 51 10.67 -20.21 -7.65
CA SER A 51 11.37 -19.82 -8.88
C SER A 51 12.29 -20.94 -9.34
N ASP A 52 12.96 -21.64 -8.43
CA ASP A 52 13.81 -22.80 -8.75
C ASP A 52 13.00 -23.98 -9.30
N ALA A 53 11.80 -24.23 -8.75
CA ALA A 53 10.89 -25.24 -9.30
C ALA A 53 10.44 -24.88 -10.73
N VAL A 54 10.08 -23.62 -10.97
CA VAL A 54 9.72 -23.12 -12.32
C VAL A 54 10.91 -23.21 -13.28
N CYS A 55 12.09 -22.75 -12.88
CA CYS A 55 13.28 -22.75 -13.72
C CYS A 55 13.68 -24.16 -14.17
N ARG A 56 13.61 -25.15 -13.26
CA ARG A 56 13.86 -26.56 -13.59
C ARG A 56 12.93 -27.07 -14.70
N LYS A 57 11.64 -26.72 -14.67
CA LYS A 57 10.69 -27.09 -15.72
C LYS A 57 10.98 -26.40 -17.06
N LEU A 58 11.45 -25.15 -17.01
CA LEU A 58 11.82 -24.39 -18.20
C LEU A 58 13.21 -24.73 -18.76
N GLY A 59 13.95 -25.65 -18.13
CA GLY A 59 15.31 -26.01 -18.54
C GLY A 59 16.35 -24.93 -18.22
N HIS A 60 16.05 -24.00 -17.30
CA HIS A 60 16.96 -22.97 -16.84
C HIS A 60 17.61 -23.36 -15.52
N GLN A 61 18.93 -23.14 -15.41
CA GLN A 61 19.69 -23.34 -14.18
C GLN A 61 20.49 -22.08 -13.87
N VAL A 62 19.94 -21.21 -13.02
CA VAL A 62 20.58 -19.98 -12.56
C VAL A 62 20.39 -19.90 -11.05
N ALA A 63 21.46 -19.60 -10.32
CA ALA A 63 21.37 -19.40 -8.88
C ALA A 63 20.61 -18.11 -8.54
N SER A 64 19.70 -18.19 -7.58
CA SER A 64 19.01 -17.03 -7.03
C SER A 64 20.00 -16.06 -6.38
N THR A 65 19.86 -14.77 -6.70
CA THR A 65 20.65 -13.68 -6.11
C THR A 65 19.83 -12.84 -5.13
N THR A 66 18.61 -13.28 -4.79
CA THR A 66 17.65 -12.47 -4.01
C THR A 66 18.07 -12.28 -2.56
N ALA A 67 18.94 -13.14 -2.04
CA ALA A 67 19.43 -13.06 -0.66
C ALA A 67 20.34 -11.84 -0.40
N SER A 68 21.06 -11.37 -1.42
CA SER A 68 22.02 -10.25 -1.31
C SER A 68 21.59 -9.01 -2.08
N ARG A 69 20.58 -9.13 -2.96
CA ARG A 69 20.06 -7.99 -3.73
C ARG A 69 19.18 -7.09 -2.83
N PRO A 70 19.51 -5.80 -2.66
CA PRO A 70 18.66 -4.89 -1.92
C PRO A 70 17.29 -4.70 -2.62
N LEU A 71 16.26 -4.47 -1.82
CA LEU A 71 14.97 -4.03 -2.34
C LEU A 71 15.06 -2.57 -2.81
N PRO A 72 14.21 -2.16 -3.77
CA PRO A 72 14.16 -0.78 -4.24
C PRO A 72 13.98 0.21 -3.08
N GLY A 73 14.86 1.20 -2.98
CA GLY A 73 14.86 2.19 -1.90
C GLY A 73 15.74 1.83 -0.71
N ASN A 74 16.44 0.70 -0.76
CA ASN A 74 17.34 0.22 0.29
C ASN A 74 18.74 -0.14 -0.27
N GLU A 75 19.14 0.51 -1.36
CA GLU A 75 20.45 0.32 -1.99
C GLU A 75 21.59 0.94 -1.19
N SER A 76 21.30 1.94 -0.35
CA SER A 76 22.24 2.62 0.53
C SER A 76 21.51 3.15 1.77
N ASP A 77 22.26 3.68 2.73
CA ASP A 77 21.66 4.40 3.86
C ASP A 77 21.05 5.73 3.38
N PRO A 78 19.85 6.10 3.86
CA PRO A 78 19.27 7.39 3.55
C PRO A 78 20.05 8.51 4.25
N GLU A 79 20.17 9.66 3.57
CA GLU A 79 20.70 10.87 4.18
C GLU A 79 19.81 11.38 5.33
N PRO A 80 20.33 12.24 6.23
CA PRO A 80 19.53 12.85 7.28
C PRO A 80 18.30 13.59 6.72
N PRO A 81 17.08 13.41 7.29
CA PRO A 81 15.87 14.06 6.78
C PRO A 81 15.96 15.59 6.65
N ALA A 82 16.78 16.24 7.48
CA ALA A 82 16.97 17.69 7.45
C ALA A 82 17.70 18.16 6.17
N GLU A 83 18.62 17.36 5.65
CA GLU A 83 19.38 17.68 4.43
C GLU A 83 18.47 17.57 3.20
N LEU A 84 17.71 16.47 3.11
CA LEU A 84 16.69 16.30 2.07
C LEU A 84 15.62 17.39 2.14
N ALA A 85 15.17 17.73 3.36
CA ALA A 85 14.19 18.79 3.57
C ALA A 85 14.66 20.16 3.06
N ALA A 86 15.90 20.54 3.39
CA ALA A 86 16.50 21.79 2.94
C ALA A 86 16.65 21.82 1.41
N ARG A 87 17.11 20.71 0.81
CA ARG A 87 17.33 20.61 -0.63
C ARG A 87 16.02 20.63 -1.43
N CYS A 88 15.00 19.92 -0.97
CA CYS A 88 13.73 19.78 -1.68
C CYS A 88 12.65 20.79 -1.25
N GLY A 89 12.94 21.67 -0.29
CA GLY A 89 12.00 22.70 0.17
C GLY A 89 10.74 22.13 0.87
N ILE A 90 10.91 21.07 1.66
CA ILE A 90 9.83 20.46 2.47
C ILE A 90 10.16 20.51 3.96
N SER A 91 9.19 20.22 4.82
CA SER A 91 9.47 20.11 6.26
C SER A 91 10.30 18.86 6.57
N ALA A 92 11.13 18.92 7.61
CA ALA A 92 11.89 17.76 8.09
C ALA A 92 10.99 16.56 8.42
N LEU A 93 9.76 16.81 8.93
CA LEU A 93 8.78 15.77 9.17
C LEU A 93 8.30 15.11 7.87
N ALA A 94 8.05 15.89 6.82
CA ALA A 94 7.67 15.36 5.51
C ALA A 94 8.81 14.56 4.88
N ALA A 95 10.05 15.04 4.96
CA ALA A 95 11.23 14.33 4.47
C ALA A 95 11.40 12.99 5.20
N MET A 96 11.30 12.98 6.54
CA MET A 96 11.41 11.76 7.34
C MET A 96 10.33 10.73 6.98
N LYS A 97 9.08 11.19 6.78
CA LYS A 97 7.97 10.29 6.40
C LYS A 97 8.14 9.77 4.97
N LEU A 98 8.57 10.61 4.03
CA LEU A 98 8.87 10.24 2.65
C LEU A 98 9.99 9.19 2.61
N GLN A 99 11.09 9.40 3.34
CA GLN A 99 12.18 8.43 3.48
C GLN A 99 11.71 7.13 4.15
N SER A 100 10.83 7.19 5.14
CA SER A 100 10.29 5.96 5.76
C SER A 100 9.48 5.09 4.80
N ARG A 101 8.93 5.67 3.72
CA ARG A 101 8.09 4.98 2.73
C ARG A 101 8.88 4.56 1.48
N HIS A 102 9.79 5.42 1.03
CA HIS A 102 10.50 5.25 -0.24
C HIS A 102 12.01 5.04 -0.08
N GLY A 103 12.54 5.13 1.14
CA GLY A 103 13.95 4.99 1.46
C GLY A 103 14.81 5.97 0.66
N THR A 104 15.85 5.47 0.00
CA THR A 104 16.76 6.25 -0.86
C THR A 104 16.09 6.84 -2.10
N ASN A 105 14.89 6.37 -2.48
CA ASN A 105 14.15 6.93 -3.61
C ASN A 105 13.40 8.24 -3.27
N ALA A 106 13.47 8.73 -2.02
CA ALA A 106 12.70 9.88 -1.57
C ALA A 106 12.84 11.13 -2.48
N GLU A 107 14.07 11.50 -2.86
CA GLU A 107 14.30 12.65 -3.74
C GLU A 107 13.73 12.42 -5.14
N LYS A 108 13.99 11.24 -5.72
CA LYS A 108 13.44 10.83 -7.03
C LYS A 108 11.91 10.93 -7.07
N VAL A 109 11.24 10.57 -5.97
CA VAL A 109 9.78 10.68 -5.85
C VAL A 109 9.31 12.13 -5.97
N LEU A 110 10.03 13.07 -5.35
CA LEU A 110 9.70 14.50 -5.44
C LEU A 110 9.97 15.04 -6.84
N ASP A 111 11.11 14.69 -7.43
CA ASP A 111 11.52 15.16 -8.75
C ASP A 111 10.56 14.70 -9.85
N GLU A 112 10.24 13.39 -9.91
CA GLU A 112 9.34 12.84 -10.91
C GLU A 112 7.87 13.26 -10.69
N GLY A 113 7.49 13.53 -9.43
CA GLY A 113 6.16 13.99 -9.07
C GLY A 113 5.95 15.49 -9.30
N GLY A 114 7.02 16.29 -9.38
CA GLY A 114 7.02 17.69 -9.82
C GLY A 114 6.44 18.72 -8.85
N THR A 115 6.01 18.32 -7.64
CA THR A 115 5.43 19.23 -6.65
C THR A 115 5.66 18.77 -5.20
N SER A 116 6.31 19.63 -4.41
CA SER A 116 6.56 19.41 -2.98
C SER A 116 5.39 19.79 -2.07
N ARG A 117 4.23 20.16 -2.63
CA ARG A 117 3.06 20.60 -1.86
C ARG A 117 2.54 19.48 -0.97
N ILE A 118 2.35 19.78 0.32
CA ILE A 118 1.76 18.83 1.27
C ILE A 118 0.25 18.73 1.03
N LEU A 119 -0.21 17.54 0.67
CA LEU A 119 -1.61 17.24 0.45
C LEU A 119 -2.29 16.79 1.75
N CYS A 120 -1.69 15.84 2.45
CA CYS A 120 -2.15 15.36 3.75
C CYS A 120 -1.23 15.86 4.85
N ARG A 121 -1.79 16.58 5.83
CA ARG A 121 -1.02 17.12 6.96
C ARG A 121 -0.87 16.14 8.12
N CYS A 122 -1.88 15.30 8.34
CA CYS A 122 -1.87 14.30 9.42
C CYS A 122 -0.82 13.21 9.17
N GLU A 123 -0.74 12.79 7.92
CA GLU A 123 0.33 11.93 7.40
C GLU A 123 1.00 12.75 6.30
N PRO A 124 2.13 13.43 6.57
CA PRO A 124 2.83 14.32 5.63
C PRO A 124 3.15 13.64 4.30
N VAL A 125 2.17 13.64 3.41
CA VAL A 125 2.18 13.07 2.06
C VAL A 125 2.14 14.25 1.11
N THR A 126 3.13 14.32 0.22
CA THR A 126 3.19 15.33 -0.83
C THR A 126 2.31 14.93 -2.00
N GLU A 127 1.91 15.91 -2.80
CA GLU A 127 1.24 15.64 -4.08
C GLU A 127 2.17 14.84 -5.03
N ALA A 128 3.48 15.13 -5.04
CA ALA A 128 4.46 14.37 -5.81
C ALA A 128 4.46 12.87 -5.46
N GLU A 129 4.32 12.52 -4.17
CA GLU A 129 4.29 11.13 -3.73
C GLU A 129 3.10 10.37 -4.32
N LEU A 130 1.93 11.02 -4.43
CA LEU A 130 0.74 10.44 -5.06
C LEU A 130 0.89 10.31 -6.58
N VAL A 131 1.48 11.32 -7.24
CA VAL A 131 1.78 11.28 -8.67
C VAL A 131 2.75 10.14 -8.98
N TYR A 132 3.84 10.04 -8.23
CA TYR A 132 4.82 8.98 -8.36
C TYR A 132 4.19 7.61 -8.13
N ALA A 133 3.39 7.45 -7.09
CA ALA A 133 2.73 6.19 -6.78
C ALA A 133 1.76 5.75 -7.89
N ALA A 134 1.00 6.69 -8.49
CA ALA A 134 0.13 6.41 -9.62
C ALA A 134 0.91 5.99 -10.89
N ARG A 135 2.03 6.65 -11.17
CA ARG A 135 2.85 6.40 -12.38
C ARG A 135 3.74 5.17 -12.28
N ARG A 136 4.35 4.91 -11.12
CA ARG A 136 5.45 3.95 -10.95
C ARG A 136 5.14 2.80 -10.00
N GLU A 137 4.12 2.93 -9.15
CA GLU A 137 3.87 1.97 -8.05
C GLU A 137 2.47 1.35 -8.12
N GLN A 138 1.86 1.40 -9.30
CA GLN A 138 0.58 0.74 -9.62
C GLN A 138 -0.59 1.17 -8.73
N VAL A 139 -0.56 2.39 -8.18
CA VAL A 139 -1.74 2.94 -7.49
C VAL A 139 -2.84 3.22 -8.51
N ARG A 140 -3.95 2.46 -8.41
CA ARG A 140 -5.12 2.58 -9.29
C ARG A 140 -6.37 2.98 -8.54
N THR A 141 -6.38 2.93 -7.21
CA THR A 141 -7.50 3.31 -6.35
C THR A 141 -7.01 4.12 -5.16
N LEU A 142 -7.91 4.81 -4.46
CA LEU A 142 -7.53 5.52 -3.23
C LEU A 142 -7.16 4.54 -2.11
N ALA A 143 -7.69 3.31 -2.13
CA ALA A 143 -7.27 2.25 -1.23
C ALA A 143 -5.83 1.78 -1.51
N ASP A 144 -5.40 1.76 -2.77
CA ASP A 144 -3.99 1.54 -3.12
C ASP A 144 -3.11 2.67 -2.59
N ALA A 145 -3.55 3.92 -2.74
CA ALA A 145 -2.83 5.08 -2.23
C ALA A 145 -2.68 5.04 -0.71
N PHE A 146 -3.74 4.68 0.01
CA PHE A 146 -3.68 4.44 1.46
C PHE A 146 -2.66 3.35 1.80
N ARG A 147 -2.69 2.20 1.11
CA ARG A 147 -1.74 1.10 1.34
C ARG A 147 -0.31 1.48 1.01
N ARG A 148 -0.09 2.28 -0.05
CA ARG A 148 1.25 2.59 -0.56
C ARG A 148 1.90 3.74 0.18
N VAL A 149 1.18 4.85 0.37
CA VAL A 149 1.75 6.09 0.92
C VAL A 149 1.14 6.51 2.26
N GLY A 150 0.14 5.78 2.76
CA GLY A 150 -0.50 6.08 4.05
C GLY A 150 -1.38 7.33 4.04
N VAL A 151 -1.76 7.84 2.86
CA VAL A 151 -2.70 8.97 2.77
C VAL A 151 -4.00 8.58 3.45
N ALA A 152 -4.58 9.49 4.26
CA ALA A 152 -5.76 9.24 5.09
C ALA A 152 -5.58 8.27 6.29
N ALA A 153 -4.36 7.83 6.63
CA ALA A 153 -4.12 7.02 7.84
C ALA A 153 -4.07 7.81 9.15
N GLY A 154 -4.01 9.15 9.07
CA GLY A 154 -4.02 10.02 10.25
C GLY A 154 -5.41 10.14 10.89
N PRO A 155 -5.53 10.85 12.03
CA PRO A 155 -6.77 10.94 12.80
C PRO A 155 -7.97 11.46 12.01
N CYS A 156 -7.77 12.36 11.03
CA CYS A 156 -8.89 12.83 10.21
C CYS A 156 -9.50 11.75 9.28
N ALA A 157 -8.87 10.57 9.18
CA ALA A 157 -9.31 9.44 8.37
C ALA A 157 -9.67 9.79 6.91
N GLY A 158 -9.00 10.80 6.36
CA GLY A 158 -9.21 11.27 5.00
C GLY A 158 -10.16 12.46 4.85
N ALA A 159 -10.87 12.88 5.89
CA ALA A 159 -11.85 13.98 5.82
C ALA A 159 -11.27 15.28 5.23
N ALA A 160 -9.98 15.55 5.46
CA ALA A 160 -9.31 16.76 4.97
C ALA A 160 -8.55 16.59 3.64
N CYS A 161 -8.29 15.37 3.18
CA CYS A 161 -7.38 15.12 2.06
C CYS A 161 -7.96 14.27 0.93
N ILE A 162 -8.96 13.41 1.18
CA ILE A 162 -9.31 12.35 0.23
C ILE A 162 -9.86 12.85 -1.11
N LEU A 163 -10.65 13.94 -1.12
CA LEU A 163 -11.11 14.56 -2.37
C LEU A 163 -9.94 15.11 -3.20
N ARG A 164 -8.94 15.70 -2.55
CA ARG A 164 -7.73 16.17 -3.21
C ARG A 164 -6.86 15.01 -3.67
N THR A 165 -6.78 13.93 -2.89
CA THR A 165 -6.14 12.68 -3.32
C THR A 165 -6.78 12.12 -4.59
N ALA A 166 -8.12 12.12 -4.64
CA ALA A 166 -8.87 11.70 -5.82
C ALA A 166 -8.63 12.60 -7.03
N GLU A 167 -8.49 13.90 -6.82
CA GLU A 167 -8.11 14.83 -7.88
C GLU A 167 -6.74 14.51 -8.47
N VAL A 168 -5.72 14.36 -7.61
CA VAL A 168 -4.34 14.10 -8.05
C VAL A 168 -4.24 12.76 -8.76
N ILE A 169 -4.70 11.68 -8.14
CA ILE A 169 -4.65 10.34 -8.74
C ILE A 169 -5.53 10.28 -9.98
N GLY A 170 -6.73 10.88 -9.93
CA GLY A 170 -7.66 10.90 -11.05
C GLY A 170 -7.12 11.64 -12.26
N ARG A 171 -6.32 12.71 -12.07
CA ARG A 171 -5.62 13.37 -13.17
C ARG A 171 -4.62 12.43 -13.84
N GLU A 172 -3.81 11.72 -13.07
CA GLU A 172 -2.81 10.78 -13.61
C GLU A 172 -3.43 9.55 -14.30
N LEU A 173 -4.62 9.13 -13.86
CA LEU A 173 -5.33 7.97 -14.39
C LEU A 173 -6.40 8.32 -15.45
N GLY A 174 -6.60 9.61 -15.76
CA GLY A 174 -7.58 10.04 -16.75
C GLY A 174 -9.04 9.91 -16.29
N TRP A 175 -9.30 9.98 -14.98
CA TRP A 175 -10.66 9.94 -14.43
C TRP A 175 -11.44 11.22 -14.74
N SER A 176 -12.70 11.03 -15.11
CA SER A 176 -13.71 12.09 -15.13
C SER A 176 -13.97 12.67 -13.74
N ALA A 177 -14.60 13.84 -13.67
CA ALA A 177 -15.00 14.44 -12.40
C ALA A 177 -15.87 13.49 -11.55
N SER A 178 -16.86 12.83 -12.16
CA SER A 178 -17.72 11.86 -11.45
C SER A 178 -16.92 10.71 -10.86
N GLN A 179 -15.98 10.13 -11.62
CA GLN A 179 -15.15 9.03 -11.14
C GLN A 179 -14.28 9.43 -9.94
N ARG A 180 -13.81 10.68 -9.87
CA ARG A 180 -13.05 11.18 -8.71
C ARG A 180 -13.93 11.24 -7.46
N PHE A 181 -15.16 11.72 -7.58
CA PHE A 181 -16.12 11.70 -6.47
C PHE A 181 -16.50 10.28 -6.06
N ASP A 182 -16.73 9.39 -7.02
CA ASP A 182 -17.05 7.99 -6.78
C ASP A 182 -15.91 7.27 -6.04
N ALA A 183 -14.66 7.49 -6.45
CA ALA A 183 -13.49 6.92 -5.79
C ALA A 183 -13.34 7.40 -4.34
N ALA A 184 -13.59 8.69 -4.08
CA ALA A 184 -13.58 9.23 -2.71
C ALA A 184 -14.70 8.62 -1.85
N ARG A 185 -15.89 8.46 -2.41
CA ARG A 185 -17.02 7.82 -1.74
C ARG A 185 -16.76 6.34 -1.44
N GLU A 186 -16.20 5.62 -2.41
CA GLU A 186 -15.82 4.22 -2.26
C GLU A 186 -14.80 4.04 -1.14
N PHE A 187 -13.76 4.90 -1.10
CA PHE A 187 -12.76 4.87 -0.05
C PHE A 187 -13.36 5.04 1.35
N VAL A 188 -14.22 6.06 1.54
CA VAL A 188 -14.85 6.32 2.84
C VAL A 188 -15.72 5.13 3.27
N ARG A 189 -16.49 4.55 2.35
CA ARG A 189 -17.31 3.35 2.63
C ARG A 189 -16.46 2.13 2.97
N GLY A 190 -15.38 1.89 2.24
CA GLY A 190 -14.47 0.77 2.50
C GLY A 190 -13.74 0.91 3.85
N ALA A 191 -13.27 2.12 4.15
CA ALA A 191 -12.59 2.42 5.41
C ALA A 191 -13.51 2.32 6.63
N TRP A 192 -14.82 2.53 6.48
CA TRP A 192 -15.79 2.42 7.56
C TRP A 192 -15.81 1.03 8.22
N LEU A 193 -15.76 -0.03 7.42
CA LEU A 193 -15.85 -1.42 7.90
C LEU A 193 -14.73 -1.78 8.88
N GLY A 194 -13.53 -1.25 8.67
CA GLY A 194 -12.39 -1.47 9.56
C GLY A 194 -12.38 -0.56 10.80
N ARG A 195 -12.99 0.62 10.72
CA ARG A 195 -12.97 1.63 11.79
C ARG A 195 -14.09 1.42 12.81
N ALA A 196 -15.31 1.15 12.35
CA ALA A 196 -16.50 1.09 13.22
C ALA A 196 -16.37 0.15 14.44
N PRO A 197 -15.80 -1.07 14.31
CA PRO A 197 -15.72 -2.01 15.44
C PRO A 197 -14.77 -1.60 16.56
N VAL A 198 -13.87 -0.64 16.33
CA VAL A 198 -12.84 -0.22 17.28
C VAL A 198 -13.06 1.20 17.84
N LEU A 199 -14.16 1.86 17.48
CA LEU A 199 -14.48 3.19 17.98
C LEU A 199 -14.92 3.14 19.45
N ASN A 200 -14.20 3.88 20.29
CA ASN A 200 -14.63 4.22 21.64
C ASN A 200 -15.47 5.52 21.62
N GLN A 201 -15.91 6.01 22.79
CA GLN A 201 -16.74 7.22 22.87
C GLN A 201 -16.12 8.44 22.17
N ALA A 202 -14.81 8.67 22.35
CA ALA A 202 -14.11 9.76 21.67
C ALA A 202 -14.00 9.53 20.16
N GLY A 203 -13.78 8.26 19.76
CA GLY A 203 -13.74 7.84 18.37
C GLY A 203 -15.07 8.10 17.64
N TRP A 204 -16.20 7.88 18.30
CA TRP A 204 -17.52 8.22 17.75
C TRP A 204 -17.70 9.71 17.53
N ALA A 205 -17.33 10.55 18.50
CA ALA A 205 -17.42 12.00 18.34
C ALA A 205 -16.53 12.51 17.19
N GLN A 206 -15.33 11.95 17.06
CA GLN A 206 -14.42 12.26 15.96
C GLN A 206 -14.95 11.79 14.60
N GLU A 207 -15.56 10.61 14.55
CA GLU A 207 -16.17 10.08 13.33
C GLU A 207 -17.33 10.95 12.86
N GLU A 208 -18.22 11.37 13.76
CA GLU A 208 -19.33 12.26 13.41
C GLU A 208 -18.83 13.58 12.82
N LEU A 209 -17.75 14.14 13.37
CA LEU A 209 -17.11 15.33 12.82
C LEU A 209 -16.51 15.07 11.42
N ALA A 210 -15.83 13.94 11.23
CA ALA A 210 -15.24 13.56 9.95
C ALA A 210 -16.32 13.32 8.88
N GLN A 211 -17.40 12.62 9.23
CA GLN A 211 -18.53 12.37 8.34
C GLN A 211 -19.28 13.67 8.02
N GLY A 212 -19.52 14.53 9.02
CA GLY A 212 -20.16 15.83 8.81
C GLY A 212 -19.37 16.70 7.83
N ALA A 213 -18.04 16.79 8.00
CA ALA A 213 -17.17 17.50 7.07
C ALA A 213 -17.26 16.91 5.65
N MET A 214 -17.28 15.58 5.53
CA MET A 214 -17.35 14.92 4.23
C MET A 214 -18.71 15.11 3.54
N ARG A 215 -19.82 15.02 4.27
CA ARG A 215 -21.17 15.27 3.74
C ARG A 215 -21.31 16.70 3.23
N GLY A 216 -20.79 17.69 3.98
CA GLY A 216 -20.77 19.09 3.57
C GLY A 216 -19.92 19.33 2.31
N LEU A 217 -18.75 18.68 2.20
CA LEU A 217 -17.86 18.81 1.03
C LEU A 217 -18.34 18.05 -0.21
N MET A 218 -19.04 16.93 -0.02
CA MET A 218 -19.54 16.08 -1.11
C MET A 218 -20.95 16.45 -1.58
N GLY A 219 -21.61 17.43 -0.96
CA GLY A 219 -22.96 17.85 -1.33
C GLY A 219 -23.99 16.72 -1.19
N PHE A 220 -23.81 15.82 -0.21
CA PHE A 220 -24.79 14.77 0.05
C PHE A 220 -26.06 15.41 0.63
N ASP A 221 -27.01 15.76 -0.23
CA ASP A 221 -28.41 15.91 0.17
C ASP A 221 -28.87 14.56 0.69
N GLY A 222 -29.34 14.53 1.94
CA GLY A 222 -29.75 13.34 2.68
C GLY A 222 -31.03 12.67 2.17
N SER A 223 -31.13 12.41 0.86
CA SER A 223 -32.20 11.65 0.25
C SER A 223 -31.69 10.28 -0.24
N ARG A 224 -31.81 9.29 0.64
CA ARG A 224 -32.30 7.92 0.38
C ARG A 224 -32.25 7.09 1.66
#